data_AF-A0A9D9LXI7-F1
#
_entry.id   AF-A0A9D9LXI7-F1
#
_cell.length_a   1.000
_cell.length_b   1.000
_cell.length_c   1.000
_cell.angle_alpha   90.00
_cell.angle_beta   90.00
_cell.angle_gamma   90.00
#
_symmetry.space_group_name_H-M   'P 1'
#
loop_
_entity.id
_entity.type
_entity.pdbx_description
1 polymer ?
#
loop_
_entity_poly.entity_id
_entity_poly.type
_entity_poly.pdbx_seq_one_letter_code
_entity_poly.pdbx_strand_id
1 'polypeptide(L)'
;MENKIPSRNEIAEKDKWDLTSLFKSDKEWETALNEIKTLADKVESFKGKIAENPDLLESALAAYSLLQQKSELTGNYAFLLTAGDASDSKNQEKYSLYMMTASDAEAKVSFLEPEIQSVPEEKLDELMKKPEYA
;
A
#
# COMPACT_ATOMS: atom_id res chain seq x y z
N MET A 1 -34.54 -32.56 -7.31
CA MET A 1 -33.08 -32.60 -7.09
C MET A 1 -32.75 -31.40 -6.23
N GLU A 2 -32.16 -31.61 -5.06
CA GLU A 2 -31.65 -30.51 -4.24
C GLU A 2 -30.48 -29.86 -4.97
N ASN A 3 -30.62 -28.59 -5.36
CA ASN A 3 -29.52 -27.80 -5.87
C ASN A 3 -28.66 -27.35 -4.69
N LYS A 4 -27.63 -28.14 -4.35
CA LYS A 4 -26.62 -27.77 -3.35
C LYS A 4 -25.69 -26.71 -3.95
N ILE A 5 -25.60 -25.56 -3.29
CA ILE A 5 -24.61 -24.53 -3.63
C ILE A 5 -23.23 -25.04 -3.16
N PRO A 6 -22.23 -25.15 -4.06
CA PRO A 6 -20.89 -25.58 -3.67
C PRO A 6 -20.19 -24.54 -2.79
N SER A 7 -19.37 -25.00 -1.86
CA SER A 7 -18.42 -24.18 -1.10
C SER A 7 -17.27 -23.71 -2.00
N ARG A 8 -16.57 -22.64 -1.61
CA ARG A 8 -15.44 -22.09 -2.39
C ARG A 8 -14.37 -23.13 -2.69
N ASN A 9 -14.13 -24.05 -1.75
CA ASN A 9 -13.13 -25.11 -1.90
C ASN A 9 -13.55 -26.22 -2.88
N GLU A 10 -14.84 -26.36 -3.17
CA GLU A 10 -15.37 -27.31 -4.16
C GLU A 10 -15.36 -26.74 -5.60
N ILE A 11 -15.08 -25.44 -5.78
CA ILE A 11 -14.94 -24.80 -7.11
C ILE A 11 -13.60 -25.18 -7.75
N ALA A 12 -13.60 -25.42 -9.06
CA ALA A 12 -12.38 -25.70 -9.80
C ALA A 12 -11.45 -24.48 -9.88
N GLU A 13 -10.13 -24.68 -9.77
CA GLU A 13 -9.15 -23.58 -9.76
C GLU A 13 -9.24 -22.64 -10.97
N LYS A 14 -9.53 -23.19 -12.16
CA LYS A 14 -9.72 -22.41 -13.41
C LYS A 14 -10.88 -21.41 -13.35
N ASP A 15 -11.83 -21.63 -12.44
CA ASP A 15 -13.01 -20.80 -12.24
C ASP A 15 -12.83 -19.87 -11.00
N LYS A 16 -11.65 -19.90 -10.36
CA LYS A 16 -11.22 -18.97 -9.31
C LYS A 16 -10.31 -17.90 -9.90
N TRP A 17 -10.20 -16.77 -9.18
CA TRP A 17 -9.20 -15.76 -9.52
C TRP A 17 -7.79 -16.31 -9.27
N ASP A 18 -6.91 -16.11 -10.25
CA ASP A 18 -5.47 -16.38 -10.08
C ASP A 18 -4.79 -15.19 -9.40
N LEU A 19 -4.57 -15.31 -8.10
CA LEU A 19 -3.93 -14.27 -7.28
C LEU A 19 -2.40 -14.41 -7.25
N THR A 20 -1.82 -15.39 -7.95
CA THR A 20 -0.36 -15.58 -7.98
C THR A 20 0.39 -14.45 -8.69
N SER A 21 -0.33 -13.66 -9.48
CA SER A 21 0.15 -12.41 -10.08
C SER A 21 0.39 -11.30 -9.04
N LEU A 22 -0.26 -11.36 -7.88
CA LEU A 22 -0.06 -10.45 -6.76
C LEU A 22 1.00 -11.01 -5.80
N PHE A 23 0.78 -12.23 -5.30
CA PHE A 23 1.72 -12.93 -4.43
C PHE A 23 1.66 -14.43 -4.69
N LYS A 24 2.83 -15.07 -4.79
CA LYS A 24 2.92 -16.53 -5.02
C LYS A 24 2.61 -17.34 -3.77
N SER A 25 2.70 -16.71 -2.60
CA SER A 25 2.45 -17.35 -1.32
C SER A 25 2.07 -16.34 -0.24
N ASP A 26 1.41 -16.84 0.80
CA ASP A 26 1.15 -16.08 2.01
C ASP A 26 2.43 -15.54 2.66
N LYS A 27 3.56 -16.23 2.49
CA LYS A 27 4.84 -15.77 3.03
C LYS A 27 5.34 -14.51 2.32
N GLU A 28 5.14 -14.44 1.01
CA GLU A 28 5.48 -13.26 0.21
C GLU A 28 4.59 -12.07 0.61
N TRP A 29 3.30 -12.33 0.83
CA TRP A 29 2.35 -11.33 1.33
C TRP A 29 2.72 -10.82 2.73
N GLU A 30 3.10 -11.70 3.66
CA GLU A 30 3.57 -11.31 5.00
C GLU A 30 4.83 -10.41 4.94
N THR A 31 5.74 -10.70 4.02
CA THR A 31 6.92 -9.84 3.79
C THR A 31 6.49 -8.46 3.30
N ALA A 32 5.61 -8.39 2.29
CA ALA A 32 5.10 -7.12 1.77
C ALA A 32 4.34 -6.31 2.83
N LEU A 33 3.57 -6.98 3.70
CA LEU A 33 2.90 -6.34 4.83
C LEU A 33 3.89 -5.67 5.79
N ASN A 34 5.06 -6.29 6.03
CA ASN A 34 6.11 -5.69 6.85
C ASN A 34 6.86 -4.56 6.12
N GLU A 35 7.04 -4.68 4.81
CA GLU A 35 7.64 -3.62 3.99
C GLU A 35 6.85 -2.31 4.07
N ILE A 36 5.50 -2.37 4.14
CA ILE A 36 4.64 -1.19 4.34
C ILE A 36 5.06 -0.40 5.58
N LYS A 37 5.35 -1.10 6.70
CA LYS A 37 5.76 -0.45 7.96
C LYS A 37 7.11 0.24 7.80
N THR A 38 8.08 -0.45 7.21
CA THR A 38 9.42 0.11 6.96
C THR A 38 9.39 1.30 6.00
N LEU A 39 8.55 1.24 4.96
CA LEU A 39 8.38 2.34 4.02
C LEU A 39 7.68 3.54 4.67
N ALA A 40 6.69 3.31 5.54
CA ALA A 40 6.06 4.37 6.31
C ALA A 40 7.07 5.07 7.25
N ASP A 41 7.92 4.31 7.95
CA ASP A 41 9.01 4.88 8.77
C ASP A 41 10.00 5.70 7.93
N LYS A 42 10.32 5.21 6.72
CA LYS A 42 11.18 5.94 5.78
C LYS A 42 10.52 7.26 5.34
N VAL A 43 9.23 7.26 5.01
CA VAL A 43 8.51 8.48 4.64
C VAL A 43 8.47 9.45 5.83
N GLU A 44 8.15 8.97 7.03
CA GLU A 44 8.13 9.77 8.27
C GLU A 44 9.48 10.46 8.56
N SER A 45 10.60 9.84 8.18
CA SER A 45 11.93 10.42 8.37
C SER A 45 12.17 11.75 7.61
N PHE A 46 11.38 12.05 6.59
CA PHE A 46 11.44 13.30 5.83
C PHE A 46 10.64 14.45 6.46
N LYS A 47 9.87 14.18 7.52
CA LYS A 47 9.01 15.18 8.17
C LYS A 47 9.79 16.42 8.60
N GLY A 48 9.28 17.58 8.19
CA GLY A 48 9.85 18.90 8.44
C GLY A 48 11.04 19.27 7.54
N LYS A 49 11.40 18.42 6.57
CA LYS A 49 12.61 18.59 5.75
C LYS A 49 12.34 18.58 4.25
N ILE A 50 11.10 18.32 3.80
CA ILE A 50 10.82 18.09 2.37
C ILE A 50 11.09 19.34 1.52
N ALA A 51 10.98 20.53 2.11
CA ALA A 51 11.16 21.80 1.42
C ALA A 51 12.60 22.35 1.48
N GLU A 52 13.53 21.64 2.13
CA GLU A 52 14.92 22.09 2.27
C GLU A 52 15.66 22.11 0.92
N ASN A 53 15.44 21.10 0.06
CA ASN A 53 16.01 21.03 -1.27
C ASN A 53 15.25 20.04 -2.19
N PRO A 54 15.45 20.09 -3.53
CA PRO A 54 14.73 19.24 -4.48
C PRO A 54 14.98 17.73 -4.31
N ASP A 55 16.15 17.31 -3.83
CA ASP A 55 16.49 15.90 -3.64
C ASP A 55 15.70 15.27 -2.49
N LEU A 56 15.46 16.04 -1.42
CA LEU A 56 14.64 15.60 -0.29
C LEU A 56 13.17 15.50 -0.68
N LEU A 57 12.62 16.47 -1.43
CA LEU A 57 11.26 16.40 -1.95
C LEU A 57 11.08 15.15 -2.83
N GLU A 58 11.99 14.95 -3.80
CA GLU A 58 11.95 13.80 -4.69
C GLU A 58 12.04 12.47 -3.92
N SER A 59 12.97 12.37 -2.97
CA SER A 59 13.16 11.17 -2.16
C SER A 59 11.94 10.85 -1.30
N ALA A 60 11.29 11.87 -0.75
CA ALA A 60 10.07 11.72 0.03
C ALA A 60 8.91 11.23 -0.85
N LEU A 61 8.69 11.85 -2.02
CA LEU A 61 7.64 11.48 -2.96
C LEU A 61 7.86 10.07 -3.55
N ALA A 62 9.11 9.72 -3.87
CA ALA A 62 9.45 8.38 -4.35
C ALA A 62 9.21 7.30 -3.28
N ALA A 63 9.59 7.57 -2.03
CA ALA A 63 9.30 6.67 -0.92
C ALA A 63 7.80 6.51 -0.66
N TYR A 64 7.05 7.62 -0.73
CA TYR A 64 5.59 7.61 -0.56
C TYR A 64 4.87 6.88 -1.69
N SER A 65 5.26 7.10 -2.94
CA SER A 65 4.72 6.37 -4.10
C SER A 65 4.98 4.87 -3.98
N LEU A 66 6.19 4.46 -3.58
CA LEU A 66 6.50 3.05 -3.35
C LEU A 66 5.67 2.44 -2.21
N LEU A 67 5.47 3.19 -1.11
CA LEU A 67 4.57 2.79 -0.02
C LEU A 67 3.15 2.54 -0.52
N GLN A 68 2.59 3.47 -1.31
CA GLN A 68 1.24 3.34 -1.86
C GLN A 68 1.10 2.11 -2.77
N GLN A 69 2.02 1.93 -3.71
CA GLN A 69 2.02 0.77 -4.62
C GLN A 69 2.08 -0.56 -3.86
N LYS A 70 2.94 -0.64 -2.83
CA LYS A 70 3.05 -1.84 -1.99
C LYS A 70 1.79 -2.08 -1.15
N SER A 71 1.22 -1.02 -0.58
CA SER A 71 -0.03 -1.10 0.17
C SER A 71 -1.19 -1.58 -0.70
N GLU A 72 -1.33 -1.05 -1.92
CA GLU A 72 -2.38 -1.44 -2.86
C GLU A 72 -2.33 -2.93 -3.21
N LEU A 73 -1.15 -3.44 -3.61
CA LEU A 73 -0.99 -4.86 -3.94
C LEU A 73 -1.29 -5.76 -2.73
N THR A 74 -0.76 -5.39 -1.56
CA THR A 74 -0.94 -6.16 -0.30
C THR A 74 -2.40 -6.19 0.14
N GLY A 75 -3.10 -5.05 0.04
CA GLY A 75 -4.51 -4.94 0.38
C GLY A 75 -5.41 -5.69 -0.57
N ASN A 76 -5.19 -5.54 -1.87
CA ASN A 76 -5.98 -6.20 -2.91
C ASN A 76 -5.89 -7.72 -2.78
N TYR A 77 -4.72 -8.29 -2.50
CA TYR A 77 -4.61 -9.74 -2.26
C TYR A 77 -5.52 -10.21 -1.11
N ALA A 78 -5.44 -9.56 0.06
CA ALA A 78 -6.23 -9.93 1.22
C ALA A 78 -7.74 -9.69 1.02
N PHE A 79 -8.10 -8.59 0.34
CA PHE A 79 -9.47 -8.28 -0.03
C PHE A 79 -10.04 -9.33 -0.99
N LEU A 80 -9.32 -9.67 -2.05
CA LEU A 80 -9.80 -10.61 -3.08
C LEU A 80 -9.96 -12.03 -2.53
N LEU A 81 -9.08 -12.47 -1.62
CA LEU A 81 -9.25 -13.71 -0.87
C LEU A 81 -10.55 -13.71 -0.06
N THR A 82 -10.80 -12.62 0.67
CA THR A 82 -12.00 -12.44 1.49
C THR A 82 -13.28 -12.35 0.65
N ALA A 83 -13.23 -11.66 -0.49
CA ALA A 83 -14.34 -11.56 -1.43
C ALA A 83 -14.65 -12.93 -2.09
N GLY A 84 -13.64 -13.80 -2.24
CA GLY A 84 -13.80 -15.15 -2.75
C GLY A 84 -14.51 -16.10 -1.79
N ASP A 85 -14.32 -15.93 -0.48
CA ASP A 85 -15.05 -16.63 0.58
C ASP A 85 -15.06 -15.81 1.88
N ALA A 86 -16.12 -15.05 2.11
CA ALA A 86 -16.24 -14.19 3.29
C ALA A 86 -16.46 -14.99 4.59
N SER A 87 -16.72 -16.30 4.51
CA SER A 87 -16.87 -17.16 5.69
C SER A 87 -15.54 -17.71 6.21
N ASP A 88 -14.46 -17.60 5.43
CA ASP A 88 -13.13 -18.07 5.82
C ASP A 88 -12.48 -17.10 6.82
N SER A 89 -12.37 -17.55 8.07
CA SER A 89 -11.80 -16.76 9.16
C SER A 89 -10.33 -16.37 8.94
N LYS A 90 -9.55 -17.16 8.20
CA LYS A 90 -8.13 -16.85 7.91
C LYS A 90 -8.02 -15.71 6.92
N ASN A 91 -8.89 -15.65 5.92
CA ASN A 91 -8.92 -14.55 4.95
C ASN A 91 -9.37 -13.25 5.62
N GLN A 92 -10.38 -13.34 6.50
CA GLN A 92 -10.82 -12.21 7.33
C GLN A 92 -9.70 -11.69 8.25
N GLU A 93 -8.92 -12.59 8.86
CA GLU A 93 -7.75 -12.24 9.66
C GLU A 93 -6.69 -11.51 8.82
N LYS A 94 -6.34 -12.03 7.64
CA LYS A 94 -5.38 -11.37 6.72
C LYS A 94 -5.83 -9.96 6.35
N TYR A 95 -7.10 -9.80 6.00
CA TYR A 95 -7.63 -8.47 5.66
C TYR A 95 -7.60 -7.52 6.86
N SER A 96 -7.94 -8.01 8.06
CA SER A 96 -7.86 -7.22 9.29
C SER A 96 -6.42 -6.77 9.61
N LEU A 97 -5.43 -7.66 9.44
CA LEU A 97 -4.02 -7.34 9.62
C LEU A 97 -3.52 -6.29 8.63
N TYR A 98 -3.97 -6.37 7.37
CA TYR A 98 -3.72 -5.33 6.38
C TYR A 98 -4.32 -4.00 6.81
N MET A 99 -5.62 -3.95 7.15
CA MET A 99 -6.30 -2.72 7.54
C MET A 99 -5.64 -2.02 8.71
N MET A 100 -5.22 -2.76 9.74
CA MET A 100 -4.46 -2.23 10.88
C MET A 100 -3.12 -1.63 10.42
N THR A 101 -2.36 -2.37 9.61
CA THR A 101 -1.06 -1.92 9.11
C THR A 101 -1.17 -0.68 8.21
N ALA A 102 -2.16 -0.66 7.33
CA ALA A 102 -2.43 0.47 6.44
C ALA A 102 -2.85 1.72 7.23
N SER A 103 -3.73 1.57 8.22
CA SER A 103 -4.16 2.69 9.08
C SER A 103 -2.98 3.31 9.85
N ASP A 104 -2.11 2.47 10.41
CA ASP A 104 -0.90 2.94 11.11
C ASP A 104 0.06 3.65 10.15
N ALA A 105 0.25 3.11 8.94
CA ALA A 105 1.11 3.72 7.92
C ALA A 105 0.54 5.07 7.45
N GLU A 106 -0.75 5.15 7.15
CA GLU A 106 -1.45 6.39 6.76
C GLU A 106 -1.32 7.47 7.83
N ALA A 107 -1.48 7.11 9.11
CA ALA A 107 -1.28 8.03 10.22
C ALA A 107 0.15 8.61 10.24
N LYS A 108 1.17 7.76 10.06
CA LYS A 108 2.59 8.18 10.03
C LYS A 108 2.90 9.14 8.88
N VAL A 109 2.31 8.92 7.71
CA VAL A 109 2.60 9.71 6.50
C VAL A 109 1.65 10.89 6.27
N SER A 110 0.64 11.05 7.13
CA SER A 110 -0.38 12.12 7.04
C SER A 110 0.17 13.55 7.08
N PHE A 111 1.42 13.74 7.52
CA PHE A 111 2.09 15.04 7.51
C PHE A 111 2.45 15.51 6.10
N LEU A 112 2.62 14.60 5.13
CA LEU A 112 3.26 14.90 3.85
C LEU A 112 2.45 15.92 3.05
N GLU A 113 1.15 15.68 2.89
CA GLU A 113 0.25 16.57 2.16
C GLU A 113 0.19 17.99 2.77
N PRO A 114 -0.09 18.19 4.08
CA PRO A 114 -0.12 19.53 4.66
C PRO A 114 1.26 20.21 4.66
N GLU A 115 2.36 19.46 4.79
CA GLU A 115 3.70 20.03 4.69
C GLU A 115 3.96 20.57 3.29
N ILE A 116 3.60 19.84 2.23
CA ILE A 116 3.71 20.30 0.83
C ILE A 116 2.84 21.55 0.61
N GLN A 117 1.59 21.54 1.08
CA GLN A 117 0.66 22.67 0.92
C GLN A 117 1.11 23.93 1.68
N SER A 118 1.96 23.79 2.70
CA SER A 118 2.49 24.91 3.47
C SER A 118 3.72 25.59 2.82
N VAL A 119 4.29 24.99 1.77
CA VAL A 119 5.47 25.55 1.08
C VAL A 119 5.05 26.78 0.27
N PRO A 120 5.73 27.94 0.43
CA PRO A 120 5.48 29.11 -0.41
C PRO A 120 5.65 28.81 -1.90
N GLU A 121 4.81 29.40 -2.75
CA GLU A 121 4.80 29.16 -4.20
C GLU A 121 6.19 29.40 -4.84
N GLU A 122 6.87 30.48 -4.45
CA GLU A 122 8.21 30.78 -4.98
C GLU A 122 9.23 29.71 -4.62
N LYS A 123 9.11 29.12 -3.42
CA LYS A 123 9.98 28.03 -2.98
C LYS A 123 9.66 26.74 -3.71
N LEU A 124 8.38 26.45 -3.96
CA LEU A 124 7.95 25.30 -4.73
C LEU A 124 8.47 25.38 -6.17
N ASP A 125 8.42 26.56 -6.79
CA ASP A 125 8.99 26.81 -8.12
C ASP A 125 10.50 26.55 -8.17
N GLU A 126 11.25 26.87 -7.12
CA GLU A 126 12.66 26.51 -7.01
C GLU A 126 12.86 25.00 -6.93
N LEU A 127 12.03 24.31 -6.13
CA LEU A 127 12.10 22.87 -5.95
C LEU A 127 11.81 22.11 -7.26
N MET A 128 10.98 22.68 -8.13
CA MET A 128 10.61 22.09 -9.43
C MET A 128 11.62 22.36 -10.56
N LYS A 129 12.65 23.18 -10.36
CA LYS A 129 13.62 23.56 -11.41
C LYS A 129 14.73 22.52 -11.66
N LYS A 130 14.48 21.23 -11.42
CA LYS A 130 15.46 20.18 -11.77
C LYS A 130 15.50 19.98 -13.29
N PRO A 131 16.70 19.87 -13.91
CA PRO A 131 16.83 19.59 -15.34
C PRO A 131 16.12 18.31 -15.80
N GLU A 132 15.96 17.35 -14.90
CA GLU A 132 15.30 16.06 -15.15
C GLU A 132 13.77 16.16 -15.28
N TYR A 133 13.17 17.29 -14.85
CA TYR A 133 11.73 17.54 -14.94
C TYR A 133 11.36 18.40 -16.17
N ALA A 134 12.34 18.83 -16.97
CA ALA A 134 12.18 19.71 -18.12
C ALA A 134 11.87 18.97 -19.43
#